data_AF-A0A1Y2C1X5-F1
#
_entry.id   AF-A0A1Y2C1X5-F1
#
_cell.length_a   1.000
_cell.length_b   1.000
_cell.length_c   1.000
_cell.angle_alpha   90.00
_cell.angle_beta   90.00
_cell.angle_gamma   90.00
#
_symmetry.space_group_name_H-M   'P 1'
#
loop_
_entity.id
_entity.type
_entity.pdbx_description
1 polymer ?
#
loop_
_entity_poly.entity_id
_entity_poly.type
_entity_poly.pdbx_seq_one_letter_code
_entity_poly.pdbx_strand_id
1 'polypeptide(L)'
;MTGDIGVTDPKRILNGSLPQLTPVLADPKGRFFGIGLSNNNLSGSIPANFGDSLGHFNVSNNPLLSGPLPQSVTNSIGQWTGTRVCRLENTQLCVPATWAHEPSCIRDTALALPVCGGTTPLSIDPSDPNAPASRGWWIFNGSFNQIVGITFLFAFIVMLMWGLVLWRRRNLAMRSREESDYTSPQRPEDIELNARRADELNLPMYEPPAPAYAEGSTVAAAAAEAKKDDQK
;
A
#
# COMPACT_ATOMS: atom_id res chain seq x y z
N MET A 1 -13.46 51.80 38.97
CA MET A 1 -14.01 50.59 39.61
C MET A 1 -14.32 49.59 38.51
N THR A 2 -13.30 48.86 38.07
CA THR A 2 -13.47 47.75 37.12
C THR A 2 -14.00 46.57 37.92
N GLY A 3 -15.28 46.26 37.72
CA GLY A 3 -15.94 45.13 38.34
C GLY A 3 -15.28 43.85 37.86
N ASP A 4 -14.60 43.19 38.80
CA ASP A 4 -14.19 41.80 38.69
C ASP A 4 -15.47 40.97 38.58
N ILE A 5 -15.88 40.66 37.34
CA ILE A 5 -16.85 39.61 37.07
C ILE A 5 -16.12 38.33 37.41
N GLY A 6 -16.24 37.94 38.69
CA GLY A 6 -15.64 36.75 39.25
C GLY A 6 -15.75 35.62 38.24
N VAL A 7 -14.61 35.25 37.67
CA VAL A 7 -14.44 34.00 36.96
C VAL A 7 -14.82 32.96 37.98
N THR A 8 -16.05 32.46 37.88
CA THR A 8 -16.53 31.38 38.73
C THR A 8 -15.51 30.27 38.59
N ASP A 9 -14.77 30.00 39.67
CA ASP A 9 -13.89 28.85 39.78
C ASP A 9 -14.65 27.67 39.16
N PRO A 10 -14.13 27.01 38.10
CA PRO A 10 -14.75 25.79 37.61
C PRO A 10 -14.79 24.86 38.82
N LYS A 11 -15.99 24.59 39.33
CA LYS A 11 -16.17 23.91 40.61
C LYS A 11 -15.41 22.59 40.54
N ARG A 12 -14.29 22.50 41.25
CA ARG A 12 -13.44 21.31 41.30
C ARG A 12 -14.11 20.31 42.24
N ILE A 13 -14.99 19.49 41.70
CA ILE A 13 -15.90 18.65 42.50
C ILE A 13 -15.23 17.32 42.88
N LEU A 14 -14.37 16.76 42.01
CA LEU A 14 -13.76 15.46 42.25
C LEU A 14 -12.43 15.62 42.99
N ASN A 15 -12.26 14.83 44.05
CA ASN A 15 -11.04 14.77 44.86
C ASN A 15 -10.69 13.30 45.19
N GLY A 16 -9.55 13.10 45.85
CA GLY A 16 -9.06 11.76 46.19
C GLY A 16 -8.33 11.10 45.02
N SER A 17 -8.12 9.79 45.12
CA SER A 17 -7.37 9.03 44.11
C SER A 17 -8.27 8.41 43.05
N LEU A 18 -7.68 8.15 41.89
CA LEU A 18 -8.31 7.36 40.84
C LEU A 18 -8.48 5.91 41.33
N PRO A 19 -9.68 5.31 41.22
CA PRO A 19 -9.89 3.91 41.56
C PRO A 19 -9.34 3.01 40.45
N GLN A 20 -8.95 1.78 40.76
CA GLN A 20 -8.52 0.80 39.75
C GLN A 20 -9.65 0.50 38.75
N LEU A 21 -9.32 0.44 37.47
CA LEU A 21 -10.24 -0.13 36.47
C LEU A 21 -10.38 -1.63 36.70
N THR A 22 -11.60 -2.12 36.55
CA THR A 22 -11.84 -3.57 36.47
C THR A 22 -11.23 -4.11 35.17
N PRO A 23 -10.86 -5.41 35.10
CA PRO A 23 -10.29 -5.99 33.89
C PRO A 23 -11.13 -5.78 32.63
N VAL A 24 -12.46 -5.73 32.77
CA VAL A 24 -13.40 -5.49 31.66
C VAL A 24 -13.31 -4.06 31.12
N LEU A 25 -13.05 -3.07 31.98
CA LEU A 25 -12.88 -1.68 31.58
C LEU A 25 -11.44 -1.37 31.14
N ALA A 26 -10.47 -2.10 31.67
CA ALA A 26 -9.07 -1.99 31.27
C ALA A 26 -8.73 -2.79 30.00
N ASP A 27 -9.68 -3.57 29.46
CA ASP A 27 -9.49 -4.31 28.21
C ASP A 27 -9.28 -3.33 27.04
N PRO A 28 -8.10 -3.30 26.40
CA PRO A 28 -7.84 -2.41 25.27
C PRO A 28 -8.68 -2.74 24.03
N LYS A 29 -9.28 -3.93 23.96
CA LYS A 29 -10.26 -4.33 22.93
C LYS A 29 -11.70 -4.07 23.35
N GLY A 30 -11.90 -3.60 24.58
CA GLY A 30 -13.19 -3.27 25.15
C GLY A 30 -13.82 -2.02 24.52
N ARG A 31 -15.05 -1.73 24.94
CA ARG A 31 -15.78 -0.52 24.51
C ARG A 31 -15.40 0.74 25.31
N PHE A 32 -14.70 0.58 26.43
CA PHE A 32 -14.31 1.69 27.28
C PHE A 32 -13.07 2.36 26.70
N PHE A 33 -13.29 3.40 25.89
CA PHE A 33 -12.23 3.99 25.07
C PHE A 33 -11.58 5.23 25.69
N GLY A 34 -12.24 5.91 26.64
CA GLY A 34 -11.65 7.11 27.18
C GLY A 34 -12.31 7.70 28.40
N ILE A 35 -11.54 8.55 29.08
CA ILE A 35 -11.92 9.24 30.30
C ILE A 35 -11.45 10.70 30.24
N GLY A 36 -12.27 11.59 30.81
CA GLY A 36 -11.97 13.02 30.93
C GLY A 36 -12.26 13.48 32.34
N LEU A 37 -11.20 13.80 33.08
CA LEU A 37 -11.23 14.22 34.49
C LEU A 37 -10.44 15.51 34.71
N SER A 38 -10.22 16.29 33.66
CA SER A 38 -9.49 17.55 33.74
C SER A 38 -10.16 18.56 34.67
N ASN A 39 -9.38 19.46 35.26
CA ASN A 39 -9.84 20.53 36.15
C ASN A 39 -10.50 20.03 37.45
N ASN A 40 -9.86 19.09 38.13
CA ASN A 40 -10.31 18.58 39.44
C ASN A 40 -9.20 18.70 40.51
N ASN A 41 -9.44 18.12 41.68
CA ASN A 41 -8.48 18.01 42.79
C ASN A 41 -8.07 16.54 43.00
N LEU A 42 -7.94 15.76 41.92
CA LEU A 42 -7.46 14.38 42.00
C LEU A 42 -6.03 14.35 42.50
N SER A 43 -5.73 13.35 43.32
CA SER A 43 -4.47 13.21 44.06
C SER A 43 -3.91 11.79 43.98
N GLY A 44 -2.62 11.63 44.28
CA GLY A 44 -1.96 10.32 44.23
C GLY A 44 -1.57 9.92 42.82
N SER A 45 -1.32 8.64 42.59
CA SER A 45 -0.82 8.12 41.31
C SER A 45 -1.91 7.62 40.38
N ILE A 46 -1.56 7.51 39.09
CA ILE A 46 -2.41 6.81 38.11
C ILE A 46 -2.35 5.29 38.41
N PRO A 47 -3.50 4.61 38.57
CA PRO A 47 -3.53 3.18 38.87
C PRO A 47 -3.00 2.34 37.70
N ALA A 48 -2.37 1.20 38.00
CA ALA A 48 -1.72 0.34 37.01
C ALA A 48 -2.61 -0.04 35.81
N ASN A 49 -3.89 -0.33 36.06
CA ASN A 49 -4.83 -0.78 35.02
C ASN A 49 -5.25 0.34 34.03
N PHE A 50 -4.86 1.59 34.27
CA PHE A 50 -4.99 2.67 33.28
C PHE A 50 -3.84 2.72 32.29
N GLY A 51 -2.75 1.98 32.55
CA GLY A 51 -1.55 2.02 31.74
C GLY A 51 -1.84 1.64 30.29
N ASP A 52 -1.91 2.64 29.42
CA ASP A 52 -2.10 2.48 27.99
C ASP A 52 -3.40 1.76 27.54
N SER A 53 -4.36 1.56 28.44
CA SER A 53 -5.61 0.83 28.16
C SER A 53 -6.67 1.67 27.46
N LEU A 54 -6.52 3.00 27.45
CA LEU A 54 -7.50 3.95 26.93
C LEU A 54 -6.96 4.66 25.69
N GLY A 55 -7.82 4.84 24.67
CA GLY A 55 -7.48 5.64 23.50
C GLY A 55 -7.47 7.15 23.78
N HIS A 56 -8.28 7.62 24.73
CA HIS A 56 -8.32 9.02 25.16
C HIS A 56 -8.23 9.14 26.69
N PHE A 57 -7.18 9.78 27.19
CA PHE A 57 -6.95 9.96 28.62
C PHE A 57 -6.63 11.40 28.96
N ASN A 58 -7.57 12.10 29.60
CA ASN A 58 -7.36 13.49 30.00
C ASN A 58 -7.52 13.67 31.50
N VAL A 59 -6.43 14.00 32.19
CA VAL A 59 -6.38 14.30 33.62
C VAL A 59 -5.70 15.64 33.89
N SER A 60 -5.60 16.51 32.89
CA SER A 60 -4.90 17.78 33.00
C SER A 60 -5.51 18.69 34.07
N ASN A 61 -4.72 19.63 34.58
CA ASN A 61 -5.14 20.56 35.63
C ASN A 61 -5.60 19.84 36.92
N ASN A 62 -4.93 18.75 37.29
CA ASN A 62 -5.05 18.08 38.60
C ASN A 62 -3.70 18.21 39.34
N PRO A 63 -3.46 19.31 40.07
CA PRO A 63 -2.13 19.63 40.59
C PRO A 63 -1.66 18.69 41.71
N LEU A 64 -2.55 17.91 42.33
CA LEU A 64 -2.22 16.95 43.39
C LEU A 64 -1.92 15.55 42.86
N LEU A 65 -2.18 15.29 41.57
CA LEU A 65 -1.92 14.00 40.93
C LEU A 65 -0.43 13.88 40.64
N SER A 66 0.23 12.85 41.17
CA SER A 66 1.69 12.76 41.23
C SER A 66 2.22 11.34 41.06
N GLY A 67 3.52 11.23 40.81
CA GLY A 67 4.22 9.96 40.69
C GLY A 67 4.36 9.46 39.25
N PRO A 68 4.94 8.26 39.07
CA PRO A 68 5.26 7.73 37.75
C PRO A 68 4.00 7.33 36.97
N LEU A 69 4.07 7.48 35.65
CA LEU A 69 3.12 6.81 34.76
C LEU A 69 3.23 5.27 34.94
N PRO A 70 2.10 4.54 35.05
CA PRO A 70 2.11 3.09 35.17
C PRO A 70 2.58 2.44 33.87
N GLN A 71 3.12 1.22 33.99
CA GLN A 71 3.50 0.41 32.83
C GLN A 71 2.26 0.12 31.96
N SER A 72 2.48 0.08 30.64
CA SER A 72 1.44 -0.32 29.70
C SER A 72 0.94 -1.75 29.99
N VAL A 73 -0.37 -1.93 29.95
CA VAL A 73 -1.00 -3.27 29.99
C VAL A 73 -1.25 -3.86 28.61
N THR A 74 -0.93 -3.12 27.53
CA THR A 74 -1.23 -3.50 26.14
C THR A 74 -0.03 -4.11 25.42
N ASN A 75 1.18 -3.89 25.93
CA ASN A 75 2.42 -4.36 25.33
C ASN A 75 3.43 -4.81 26.39
N SER A 76 4.42 -5.59 25.97
CA SER A 76 5.46 -6.13 26.85
C SER A 76 6.62 -5.18 27.13
N ILE A 77 6.70 -4.04 26.41
CA ILE A 77 7.76 -3.04 26.57
C ILE A 77 7.43 -2.11 27.76
N GLY A 78 6.16 -2.05 28.15
CA GLY A 78 5.69 -1.31 29.31
C GLY A 78 5.59 0.20 29.10
N GLN A 79 5.88 0.70 27.90
CA GLN A 79 5.73 2.09 27.49
C GLN A 79 4.35 2.33 26.86
N TRP A 80 3.80 3.54 27.00
CA TRP A 80 2.50 3.87 26.41
C TRP A 80 2.64 4.11 24.91
N THR A 81 2.07 3.21 24.11
CA THR A 81 2.12 3.25 22.64
C THR A 81 0.74 3.14 22.00
N GLY A 82 -0.26 2.63 22.72
CA GLY A 82 -1.64 2.46 22.27
C GLY A 82 -2.55 3.67 22.48
N THR A 83 -2.25 4.49 23.50
CA THR A 83 -3.00 5.70 23.83
C THR A 83 -2.87 6.70 22.69
N ARG A 84 -3.99 7.13 22.10
CA ARG A 84 -3.97 8.03 20.94
C ARG A 84 -3.89 9.50 21.34
N VAL A 85 -4.56 9.86 22.43
CA VAL A 85 -4.62 11.22 22.93
C VAL A 85 -4.48 11.19 24.44
N CYS A 86 -3.45 11.87 24.96
CA CYS A 86 -3.31 12.12 26.38
C CYS A 86 -3.14 13.61 26.67
N ARG A 87 -3.72 14.04 27.80
CA ARG A 87 -3.57 15.39 28.35
C ARG A 87 -3.24 15.27 29.82
N LEU A 88 -1.98 15.56 30.14
CA LEU A 88 -1.34 15.34 31.44
C LEU A 88 -0.79 16.66 32.01
N GLU A 89 -1.08 17.79 31.36
CA GLU A 89 -0.55 19.10 31.72
C GLU A 89 -1.01 19.52 33.11
N ASN A 90 -0.20 20.32 33.80
CA ASN A 90 -0.53 20.87 35.12
C ASN A 90 -0.87 19.75 36.14
N THR A 91 -0.09 18.66 36.08
CA THR A 91 -0.03 17.60 37.08
C THR A 91 1.40 17.53 37.64
N GLN A 92 1.63 16.67 38.63
CA GLN A 92 2.96 16.34 39.15
C GLN A 92 3.39 14.92 38.73
N LEU A 93 2.83 14.44 37.61
CA LEU A 93 3.19 13.16 37.03
C LEU A 93 4.57 13.22 36.38
N CYS A 94 5.21 12.07 36.30
CA CYS A 94 6.52 11.95 35.68
C CYS A 94 6.63 10.67 34.84
N VAL A 95 7.51 10.70 33.85
CA VAL A 95 7.82 9.54 33.03
C VAL A 95 8.85 8.65 33.75
N PRO A 96 8.64 7.33 33.84
CA PRO A 96 9.65 6.43 34.39
C PRO A 96 10.99 6.54 33.65
N ALA A 97 12.10 6.63 34.38
CA ALA A 97 13.44 6.73 33.78
C ALA A 97 13.86 5.48 32.97
N THR A 98 13.11 4.38 33.07
CA THR A 98 13.31 3.16 32.29
C THR A 98 12.73 3.24 30.87
N TRP A 99 11.91 4.27 30.59
CA TRP A 99 11.34 4.46 29.25
C TRP A 99 12.38 5.09 28.32
N ALA A 100 12.36 4.66 27.06
CA ALA A 100 13.27 5.17 26.04
C ALA A 100 12.81 6.55 25.51
N HIS A 101 11.49 6.74 25.44
CA HIS A 101 10.84 7.92 24.88
C HIS A 101 9.69 8.38 25.78
N GLU A 102 9.25 9.62 25.56
CA GLU A 102 7.96 10.10 26.06
C GLU A 102 6.82 9.17 25.57
N PRO A 103 5.69 9.07 26.31
CA PRO A 103 4.54 8.31 25.83
C PRO A 103 4.09 8.79 24.45
N SER A 104 3.79 7.88 23.52
CA SER A 104 3.49 8.21 22.11
C SER A 104 2.27 9.12 21.91
N CYS A 105 1.45 9.28 22.95
CA CYS A 105 0.34 10.22 22.94
C CYS A 105 0.76 11.69 23.10
N ILE A 106 1.98 11.98 23.57
CA ILE A 106 2.58 13.31 23.64
C ILE A 106 3.27 13.62 22.31
N ARG A 107 2.78 14.65 21.62
CA ARG A 107 3.28 15.08 20.30
C ARG A 107 3.97 16.43 20.32
N ASP A 108 3.95 17.09 21.46
CA ASP A 108 4.45 18.45 21.65
C ASP A 108 5.39 18.46 22.86
N THR A 109 6.61 18.93 22.66
CA THR A 109 7.61 19.03 23.72
C THR A 109 7.20 20.01 24.83
N ALA A 110 6.31 20.96 24.55
CA ALA A 110 5.74 21.85 25.55
C ALA A 110 4.84 21.11 26.57
N LEU A 111 4.37 19.92 26.20
CA LEU A 111 3.50 19.06 27.02
C LEU A 111 4.26 17.83 27.56
N ALA A 112 5.58 17.77 27.35
CA ALA A 112 6.42 16.69 27.86
C ALA A 112 6.40 16.67 29.39
N LEU A 113 6.40 15.46 29.95
CA LEU A 113 6.47 15.28 31.38
C LEU A 113 7.93 15.21 31.85
N PRO A 114 8.23 15.63 33.09
CA PRO A 114 9.56 15.41 33.65
C PRO A 114 9.83 13.91 33.83
N VAL A 115 11.09 13.50 33.77
CA VAL A 115 11.50 12.14 34.13
C VAL A 115 11.51 12.00 35.66
N CYS A 116 10.98 10.90 36.19
CA CYS A 116 10.94 10.66 37.63
C CYS A 116 12.36 10.61 38.22
N GLY A 117 12.68 11.55 39.11
CA GLY A 117 14.01 11.68 39.72
C GLY A 117 15.07 12.30 38.81
N GLY A 118 14.69 12.82 37.64
CA GLY A 118 15.56 13.50 36.69
C GLY A 118 15.02 14.87 36.28
N THR A 119 15.81 15.62 35.53
CA THR A 119 15.45 16.98 35.06
C THR A 119 15.37 17.09 33.55
N THR A 120 15.87 16.09 32.80
CA THR A 120 15.83 16.07 31.33
C THR A 120 14.61 15.28 30.86
N PRO A 121 13.65 15.91 30.15
CA PRO A 121 12.57 15.20 29.48
C PRO A 121 13.12 14.18 28.48
N LEU A 122 12.39 13.09 28.25
CA LEU A 122 12.75 12.14 27.21
C LEU A 122 12.46 12.76 25.83
N SER A 123 13.08 12.22 24.79
CA SER A 123 12.74 12.60 23.42
C SER A 123 11.38 11.99 23.03
N ILE A 124 10.69 12.66 22.11
CA ILE A 124 9.51 12.10 21.44
C ILE A 124 9.97 10.92 20.56
N ASP A 125 9.19 9.83 20.55
CA ASP A 125 9.46 8.67 19.70
C ASP A 125 9.36 9.06 18.21
N PRO A 126 10.45 8.95 17.43
CA PRO A 126 10.44 9.27 16.00
C PRO A 126 9.64 8.27 15.14
N SER A 127 9.35 7.08 15.66
CA SER A 127 8.64 5.99 14.96
C SER A 127 7.20 5.83 15.45
N ASP A 128 6.65 6.86 16.10
CA ASP A 128 5.33 6.78 16.72
C ASP A 128 4.27 6.22 15.74
N PRO A 129 3.66 5.06 16.05
CA PRO A 129 2.72 4.37 15.16
C PRO A 129 1.43 5.15 14.93
N ASN A 130 1.15 6.14 15.79
CA ASN A 130 0.03 7.06 15.70
C ASN A 130 0.48 8.48 15.30
N ALA A 131 1.75 8.70 14.98
CA ALA A 131 2.21 9.97 14.41
C ALA A 131 1.26 10.37 13.28
N PRO A 132 0.81 11.63 13.21
CA PRO A 132 0.22 12.11 11.97
C PRO A 132 1.28 11.84 10.91
N ALA A 133 1.06 10.83 10.08
CA ALA A 133 1.93 10.48 8.97
C ALA A 133 2.32 11.82 8.36
N SER A 134 3.61 12.16 8.45
CA SER A 134 4.06 13.42 7.91
C SER A 134 3.47 13.43 6.50
N ARG A 135 2.67 14.44 6.18
CA ARG A 135 2.21 14.66 4.80
C ARG A 135 3.44 15.11 3.98
N GLY A 136 4.57 14.45 4.16
CA GLY A 136 5.60 14.30 3.17
C GLY A 136 5.03 13.38 2.09
N TRP A 137 5.29 13.80 0.87
CA TRP A 137 4.75 13.32 -0.38
C TRP A 137 5.13 11.85 -0.74
N TRP A 138 5.32 10.96 0.24
CA TRP A 138 6.04 9.70 0.05
C TRP A 138 5.41 8.43 0.69
N ILE A 139 4.28 8.50 1.40
CA ILE A 139 3.66 7.33 2.08
C ILE A 139 2.47 6.73 1.31
N PHE A 140 2.56 6.64 -0.01
CA PHE A 140 1.77 5.68 -0.81
C PHE A 140 2.65 4.62 -1.50
N ASN A 141 3.85 4.34 -0.96
CA ASN A 141 4.78 3.37 -1.54
C ASN A 141 4.65 1.98 -0.90
N GLY A 142 3.58 1.27 -1.24
CA GLY A 142 3.47 -0.17 -0.98
C GLY A 142 2.26 -0.79 -1.66
N SER A 143 1.05 -0.34 -1.29
CA SER A 143 -0.19 -0.92 -1.83
C SER A 143 -0.80 -0.10 -2.97
N PHE A 144 -0.54 1.22 -3.05
CA PHE A 144 -1.14 2.08 -4.07
C PHE A 144 -0.51 1.86 -5.45
N ASN A 145 0.83 1.73 -5.53
CA ASN A 145 1.53 1.46 -6.79
C ASN A 145 1.21 0.09 -7.40
N GLN A 146 0.91 -0.92 -6.57
CA GLN A 146 0.50 -2.25 -7.03
C GLN A 146 -0.91 -2.21 -7.65
N ILE A 147 -1.86 -1.56 -6.99
CA ILE A 147 -3.25 -1.46 -7.49
C ILE A 147 -3.27 -0.63 -8.78
N VAL A 148 -2.58 0.51 -8.81
CA VAL A 148 -2.49 1.36 -10.00
C VAL A 148 -1.81 0.58 -11.15
N GLY A 149 -0.71 -0.13 -10.88
CA GLY A 149 -0.03 -0.96 -11.87
C GLY A 149 -0.92 -2.07 -12.48
N ILE A 150 -1.69 -2.78 -11.64
CA ILE A 150 -2.60 -3.84 -12.10
C ILE A 150 -3.71 -3.27 -12.98
N THR A 151 -4.27 -2.11 -12.62
CA THR A 151 -5.32 -1.47 -13.44
C THR A 151 -4.81 -1.04 -14.82
N PHE A 152 -3.58 -0.49 -14.89
CA PHE A 152 -2.96 -0.13 -16.17
C PHE A 152 -2.62 -1.36 -17.02
N LEU A 153 -2.12 -2.44 -16.41
CA LEU A 153 -1.83 -3.69 -17.11
C LEU A 153 -3.11 -4.32 -17.69
N PHE A 154 -4.19 -4.35 -16.91
CA PHE A 154 -5.48 -4.87 -17.36
C PHE A 154 -6.06 -4.04 -18.51
N ALA A 155 -6.05 -2.71 -18.40
CA ALA A 155 -6.50 -1.81 -19.47
C ALA A 155 -5.67 -1.98 -20.76
N PHE A 156 -4.35 -2.16 -20.63
CA PHE A 156 -3.46 -2.41 -21.76
C PHE A 156 -3.78 -3.73 -22.47
N ILE A 157 -4.01 -4.82 -21.71
CA ILE A 157 -4.40 -6.12 -22.27
C ILE A 157 -5.75 -6.01 -23.00
N VAL A 158 -6.72 -5.30 -22.44
CA VAL A 158 -8.03 -5.08 -23.10
C VAL A 158 -7.86 -4.29 -24.41
N MET A 159 -7.01 -3.27 -24.44
CA MET A 159 -6.72 -2.52 -25.66
C MET A 159 -6.00 -3.36 -26.72
N LEU A 160 -5.06 -4.22 -26.33
CA LEU A 160 -4.41 -5.16 -27.26
C LEU A 160 -5.40 -6.18 -27.83
N MET A 161 -6.29 -6.73 -26.99
CA MET A 161 -7.32 -7.67 -27.42
C MET A 161 -8.29 -7.00 -28.40
N TRP A 162 -8.75 -5.78 -28.12
CA TRP A 162 -9.56 -4.99 -29.05
C TRP A 162 -8.81 -4.67 -30.35
N GLY A 163 -7.52 -4.30 -30.26
CA GLY A 163 -6.66 -4.06 -31.41
C GLY A 163 -6.53 -5.29 -32.31
N LEU A 164 -6.32 -6.48 -31.73
CA LEU A 164 -6.26 -7.75 -32.45
C LEU A 164 -7.60 -8.10 -33.12
N VAL A 165 -8.73 -7.82 -32.46
CA VAL A 165 -10.07 -8.01 -33.05
C VAL A 165 -10.27 -7.08 -34.24
N LEU A 166 -9.94 -5.79 -34.11
CA LEU A 166 -10.05 -4.82 -35.19
C LEU A 166 -9.09 -5.16 -36.34
N TRP A 167 -7.87 -5.58 -36.04
CA TRP A 167 -6.89 -6.02 -37.03
C TRP A 167 -7.37 -7.25 -37.79
N ARG A 168 -7.89 -8.29 -37.10
CA ARG A 168 -8.48 -9.46 -37.76
C ARG A 168 -9.68 -9.09 -38.65
N ARG A 169 -10.58 -8.23 -38.17
CA ARG A 169 -11.72 -7.75 -38.95
C ARG A 169 -11.27 -7.04 -40.23
N ARG A 170 -10.25 -6.18 -40.13
CA ARG A 170 -9.68 -5.48 -41.28
C ARG A 170 -8.99 -6.44 -42.24
N ASN A 171 -8.23 -7.42 -41.75
CA ASN A 171 -7.54 -8.38 -42.60
C ASN A 171 -8.51 -9.27 -43.38
N LEU A 172 -9.60 -9.72 -42.74
CA LEU A 172 -10.66 -10.48 -43.43
C LEU A 172 -11.34 -9.63 -44.51
N ALA A 173 -11.57 -8.34 -44.25
CA ALA A 173 -12.15 -7.42 -45.23
C ALA A 173 -11.20 -7.10 -46.42
N MET A 174 -9.88 -7.18 -46.23
CA MET A 174 -8.93 -7.04 -47.32
C MET A 174 -8.88 -8.30 -48.19
N ARG A 175 -8.93 -9.48 -47.57
CA ARG A 175 -8.91 -10.77 -48.30
C ARG A 175 -10.14 -10.95 -49.21
N SER A 176 -11.31 -10.46 -48.80
CA SER A 176 -12.50 -10.47 -49.66
C SER A 176 -12.42 -9.48 -50.84
N ARG A 177 -11.63 -8.41 -50.73
CA ARG A 177 -11.39 -7.49 -51.86
C ARG A 177 -10.44 -8.07 -52.89
N GLU A 178 -9.41 -8.77 -52.44
CA GLU A 178 -8.41 -9.42 -53.30
C GLU A 178 -9.03 -10.56 -54.14
N GLU A 179 -9.96 -11.33 -53.56
CA GLU A 179 -10.69 -12.38 -54.26
C GLU A 179 -11.73 -11.83 -55.26
N SER A 180 -12.29 -10.64 -54.99
CA SER A 180 -13.18 -9.93 -55.94
C SER A 180 -12.43 -9.35 -57.14
N ASP A 181 -11.14 -9.01 -56.99
CA ASP A 181 -10.34 -8.40 -58.06
C ASP A 181 -9.86 -9.46 -59.08
N TYR A 182 -9.60 -10.69 -58.61
CA TYR A 182 -9.20 -11.80 -59.47
C TYR A 182 -10.35 -12.45 -60.27
N THR A 183 -11.60 -12.21 -59.85
CA THR A 183 -12.80 -12.80 -60.47
C THR A 183 -13.57 -11.80 -61.35
N SER A 184 -12.94 -10.69 -61.73
CA SER A 184 -13.51 -9.78 -62.73
C SER A 184 -13.32 -10.35 -64.14
N PRO A 185 -14.39 -10.60 -64.93
CA PRO A 185 -14.25 -10.97 -66.33
C PRO A 185 -13.53 -9.86 -67.09
N GLN A 186 -12.38 -10.14 -67.69
CA GLN A 186 -11.70 -9.17 -68.57
C GLN A 186 -12.67 -8.71 -69.66
N ARG A 187 -12.73 -7.39 -69.88
CA ARG A 187 -13.57 -6.82 -70.92
C ARG A 187 -12.98 -7.26 -72.27
N PRO A 188 -13.79 -7.66 -73.26
CA PRO A 188 -13.28 -8.15 -74.55
C PRO A 188 -12.26 -7.22 -75.23
N GLU A 189 -12.38 -5.92 -74.98
CA GLU A 189 -11.48 -4.87 -75.50
C GLU A 189 -10.04 -5.00 -74.98
N ASP A 190 -9.84 -5.53 -73.77
CA ASP A 190 -8.55 -5.65 -73.11
C ASP A 190 -7.72 -6.79 -73.71
N ILE A 191 -8.40 -7.84 -74.17
CA ILE A 191 -7.82 -9.04 -74.78
C ILE A 191 -7.25 -8.69 -76.16
N GLU A 192 -7.99 -7.92 -76.95
CA GLU A 192 -7.60 -7.57 -78.33
C GLU A 192 -6.42 -6.58 -78.35
N LEU A 193 -6.34 -5.68 -77.37
CA LEU A 193 -5.21 -4.75 -77.21
C LEU A 193 -3.92 -5.47 -76.78
N ASN A 194 -4.02 -6.45 -75.88
CA ASN A 194 -2.87 -7.23 -75.43
C ASN A 194 -2.37 -8.20 -76.50
N ALA A 195 -3.27 -8.77 -77.31
CA ALA A 195 -2.91 -9.59 -78.46
C ALA A 195 -2.13 -8.79 -79.53
N ARG A 196 -2.61 -7.59 -79.90
CA ARG A 196 -1.89 -6.71 -80.84
C ARG A 196 -0.52 -6.27 -80.31
N ARG A 197 -0.40 -6.03 -79.00
CA ARG A 197 0.88 -5.64 -78.36
C ARG A 197 1.89 -6.79 -78.33
N ALA A 198 1.44 -8.05 -78.27
CA ALA A 198 2.32 -9.22 -78.29
C ALA A 198 2.90 -9.49 -79.70
N ASP A 199 2.14 -9.23 -80.76
CA ASP A 199 2.60 -9.42 -82.14
C ASP A 199 3.62 -8.35 -82.61
N GLU A 200 3.61 -7.15 -82.03
CA GLU A 200 4.62 -6.10 -82.33
C GLU A 200 5.94 -6.30 -81.57
N LEU A 201 5.96 -7.09 -80.51
CA LEU A 201 7.15 -7.34 -79.71
C LEU A 201 7.72 -8.72 -80.09
N ASN A 202 8.66 -8.73 -81.04
CA ASN A 202 9.41 -9.94 -81.43
C ASN A 202 10.32 -10.39 -80.26
N LEU A 203 9.70 -10.95 -79.22
CA LEU A 203 10.35 -11.43 -78.02
C LEU A 203 11.02 -12.77 -78.34
N PRO A 204 12.35 -12.90 -78.14
CA PRO A 204 13.00 -14.19 -78.29
C PRO A 204 12.41 -15.18 -77.28
N MET A 205 12.12 -16.39 -77.76
CA MET A 205 11.67 -17.51 -76.94
C MET A 205 12.69 -17.77 -75.84
N TYR A 206 12.31 -17.49 -74.59
CA TYR A 206 13.14 -17.77 -73.42
C TYR A 206 13.09 -19.27 -73.12
N GLU A 207 14.22 -19.95 -73.28
CA GLU A 207 14.39 -21.34 -72.88
C GLU A 207 14.97 -21.38 -71.45
N PRO A 208 14.21 -21.87 -70.44
CA PRO A 208 14.66 -21.86 -69.07
C PRO A 208 15.78 -22.90 -68.84
N PRO A 209 16.83 -22.58 -68.07
CA PRO A 209 17.87 -23.55 -67.75
C PRO A 209 17.33 -24.69 -66.88
N ALA A 210 17.81 -25.91 -67.16
CA ALA A 210 17.40 -27.13 -66.47
C ALA A 210 17.65 -27.04 -64.94
N PRO A 211 16.71 -27.52 -64.11
CA PRO A 211 16.83 -27.42 -62.66
C PRO A 211 17.95 -28.33 -62.14
N ALA A 212 18.89 -27.75 -61.40
CA ALA A 212 19.88 -28.48 -60.61
C ALA A 212 19.18 -29.13 -59.40
N TYR A 213 18.85 -30.41 -59.51
CA TYR A 213 18.43 -31.20 -58.36
C TYR A 213 19.65 -31.56 -57.52
N ALA A 214 19.60 -31.18 -56.25
CA ALA A 214 20.58 -31.58 -55.24
C ALA A 214 20.49 -33.09 -55.01
N GLU A 215 21.61 -33.79 -55.18
CA GLU A 215 21.77 -35.19 -54.79
C GLU A 215 21.76 -35.30 -53.26
N GLY A 216 20.83 -36.10 -52.73
CA GLY A 216 20.80 -36.45 -51.33
C GLY A 216 19.78 -37.55 -51.02
N SER A 217 20.28 -38.67 -50.49
CA SER A 217 19.55 -39.70 -49.74
C SER A 217 19.05 -40.95 -50.49
N THR A 218 19.99 -41.75 -50.99
CA THR A 218 20.00 -43.20 -50.73
C THR A 218 21.21 -43.42 -49.82
N VAL A 219 21.12 -43.90 -48.57
CA VAL A 219 20.84 -45.28 -48.17
C VAL A 219 20.51 -45.23 -46.66
N ALA A 220 19.27 -45.57 -46.29
CA ALA A 220 18.94 -46.01 -44.93
C ALA A 220 18.22 -47.35 -45.04
N ALA A 221 18.97 -48.36 -45.47
CA ALA A 221 18.61 -49.75 -45.36
C ALA A 221 19.87 -50.54 -44.98
N ALA A 222 19.75 -51.35 -43.92
CA ALA A 222 20.69 -52.36 -43.45
C ALA A 222 21.95 -51.89 -42.68
N ALA A 223 21.79 -51.75 -41.36
CA ALA A 223 22.75 -52.32 -40.41
C ALA A 223 22.01 -52.67 -39.13
N ALA A 224 21.48 -53.90 -39.14
CA ALA A 224 21.13 -54.62 -37.93
C ALA A 224 22.42 -55.11 -37.26
N GLU A 225 22.31 -55.35 -35.95
CA GLU A 225 23.13 -56.23 -35.10
C GLU A 225 24.32 -55.66 -34.29
N ALA A 226 24.25 -56.02 -33.00
CA ALA A 226 25.25 -55.99 -31.91
C ALA A 226 25.48 -54.63 -31.23
N LYS A 227 25.22 -54.39 -29.92
CA LYS A 227 25.18 -55.20 -28.67
C LYS A 227 24.25 -54.45 -27.68
N LYS A 228 23.26 -55.02 -26.97
CA LYS A 228 23.27 -55.91 -25.78
C LYS A 228 24.26 -55.53 -24.65
N ASP A 229 23.73 -55.50 -23.42
CA ASP A 229 24.33 -55.20 -22.11
C ASP A 229 24.38 -53.68 -21.79
N ASP A 230 23.82 -53.13 -20.71
CA ASP A 230 23.50 -53.65 -19.38
C ASP A 230 22.24 -52.95 -18.81
N GLN A 231 21.29 -53.74 -18.32
CA GLN A 231 20.31 -53.33 -17.32
C GLN A 231 20.34 -54.37 -16.19
N LYS A 232 20.96 -54.01 -15.08
CA LYS A 232 20.53 -54.44 -13.75
C LYS A 232 20.88 -53.39 -12.72
#